data_AF-A0A413EBV6-F1
#
_entry.id   AF-A0A413EBV6-F1
#
_cell.length_a   1.000
_cell.length_b   1.000
_cell.length_c   1.000
_cell.angle_alpha   90.00
_cell.angle_beta   90.00
_cell.angle_gamma   90.00
#
_symmetry.space_group_name_H-M   'P 1'
#
loop_
_entity.id
_entity.type
_entity.pdbx_description
1 polymer ?
#
loop_
_entity_poly.entity_id
_entity_poly.type
_entity_poly.pdbx_seq_one_letter_code
_entity_poly.pdbx_strand_id
1 'polypeptide(L)'
;MIQRILMLALVLLAFTMPTEAITFQELKTSPQFKLVHQHEYEKPSAIVNDGGMYVYLNTYSVEVQKYAPPQYTLSAIYYVVHTSHYQAEIIEKRLTVNYDANYSLATLIKSSHTMNPSPSMLALIEASESKSGLFMSDSDRAIYTLDGALKKNPSSEGTRNLPLNRKNIIMYDLADAMFMSAYQQHFDDIVAQ
;
A
#
# COMPACT_ATOMS: atom_id res chain seq x y z
N MET A 1 0.69 -27.08 -44.73
CA MET A 1 1.47 -27.06 -43.47
C MET A 1 2.07 -25.68 -43.18
N ILE A 2 2.67 -25.01 -44.18
CA ILE A 2 3.28 -23.66 -44.04
C ILE A 2 2.28 -22.61 -43.52
N GLN A 3 1.04 -22.58 -44.03
CA GLN A 3 0.01 -21.63 -43.58
C GLN A 3 -0.36 -21.77 -42.09
N ARG A 4 -0.30 -23.00 -41.54
CA ARG A 4 -0.55 -23.24 -40.10
C ARG A 4 0.61 -22.75 -39.24
N ILE A 5 1.84 -22.88 -39.72
CA ILE A 5 3.05 -22.36 -39.04
C ILE A 5 3.06 -20.83 -39.09
N LEU A 6 2.65 -20.22 -40.20
CA LEU A 6 2.57 -18.77 -40.36
C LEU A 6 1.51 -18.14 -39.44
N MET A 7 0.35 -18.79 -39.28
CA MET A 7 -0.68 -18.35 -38.34
C MET A 7 -0.22 -18.50 -36.88
N LEU A 8 0.49 -19.58 -36.53
CA LEU A 8 1.05 -19.76 -35.18
C LEU A 8 2.13 -18.71 -34.86
N ALA A 9 2.99 -18.39 -35.83
CA ALA A 9 4.00 -17.34 -35.69
C ALA A 9 3.37 -15.94 -35.57
N LEU A 10 2.28 -15.67 -36.29
CA LEU A 10 1.53 -14.41 -36.20
C LEU A 10 0.86 -14.24 -34.82
N VAL A 11 0.31 -15.33 -34.25
CA VAL A 11 -0.24 -15.32 -32.88
C VAL A 11 0.87 -15.09 -31.85
N LEU A 12 2.03 -15.73 -31.99
CA LEU A 12 3.18 -15.51 -31.09
C LEU A 12 3.76 -14.08 -31.18
N LEU A 13 3.77 -13.48 -32.37
CA LEU A 13 4.19 -12.09 -32.58
C LEU A 13 3.18 -11.08 -32.02
N ALA A 14 1.88 -11.40 -31.99
CA ALA A 14 0.87 -10.54 -31.37
C ALA A 14 1.00 -10.47 -29.83
N PHE A 15 1.76 -11.40 -29.22
CA PHE A 15 2.04 -11.43 -27.78
C PHE A 15 3.43 -10.92 -27.40
N THR A 16 4.21 -10.36 -28.32
CA THR A 16 5.33 -9.49 -27.93
C THR A 16 4.76 -8.12 -27.57
N MET A 17 3.88 -8.07 -26.58
CA MET A 17 3.68 -6.82 -25.86
C MET A 17 5.04 -6.50 -25.25
N PRO A 18 5.63 -5.32 -25.48
CA PRO A 18 6.60 -4.84 -24.51
C PRO A 18 5.89 -4.95 -23.16
N THR A 19 6.54 -5.58 -22.18
CA THR A 19 6.10 -5.54 -20.80
C THR A 19 6.21 -4.07 -20.36
N GLU A 20 5.29 -3.23 -20.84
CA GLU A 20 5.19 -1.85 -20.40
C GLU A 20 4.84 -1.96 -18.94
N ALA A 21 5.83 -1.61 -18.14
CA ALA A 21 5.66 -1.61 -16.72
C ALA A 21 4.67 -0.51 -16.37
N ILE A 22 3.77 -0.79 -15.43
CA ILE A 22 2.73 0.10 -14.89
C ILE A 22 2.80 1.60 -15.28
N THR A 23 1.75 2.12 -15.93
CA THR A 23 1.66 3.55 -16.29
C THR A 23 0.85 4.35 -15.26
N PHE A 24 1.05 5.67 -15.19
CA PHE A 24 0.23 6.51 -14.30
C PHE A 24 -1.23 6.55 -14.74
N GLN A 25 -1.50 6.41 -16.04
CA GLN A 25 -2.87 6.32 -16.53
C GLN A 25 -3.55 5.03 -16.07
N GLU A 26 -2.83 3.92 -16.08
CA GLU A 26 -3.32 2.64 -15.58
C GLU A 26 -3.61 2.70 -14.07
N LEU A 27 -2.72 3.29 -13.27
CA LEU A 27 -2.95 3.50 -11.83
C LEU A 27 -4.25 4.27 -11.52
N LYS A 28 -4.65 5.19 -12.40
CA LYS A 28 -5.88 5.98 -12.24
C LYS A 28 -7.15 5.27 -12.72
N THR A 29 -7.03 4.38 -13.69
CA THR A 29 -8.20 3.87 -14.45
C THR A 29 -8.49 2.40 -14.20
N SER A 30 -7.49 1.60 -13.83
CA SER A 30 -7.68 0.18 -13.58
C SER A 30 -8.30 -0.05 -12.19
N PRO A 31 -9.32 -0.92 -12.08
CA PRO A 31 -10.08 -1.12 -10.85
C PRO A 31 -9.29 -1.79 -9.72
N GLN A 32 -8.15 -2.42 -10.04
CA GLN A 32 -7.28 -3.04 -9.04
C GLN A 32 -6.48 -2.01 -8.22
N PHE A 33 -6.38 -0.76 -8.66
CA PHE A 33 -5.64 0.27 -7.95
C PHE A 33 -6.57 1.16 -7.13
N LYS A 34 -6.33 1.19 -5.82
CA LYS A 34 -7.02 2.09 -4.90
C LYS A 34 -6.10 3.27 -4.58
N LEU A 35 -6.54 4.49 -4.86
CA LEU A 35 -5.88 5.70 -4.36
C LEU A 35 -6.04 5.74 -2.83
N VAL A 36 -4.91 5.69 -2.12
CA VAL A 36 -4.85 5.70 -0.65
C VAL A 36 -4.49 7.08 -0.12
N HIS A 37 -3.59 7.79 -0.81
CA HIS A 37 -3.17 9.12 -0.40
C HIS A 37 -2.90 10.02 -1.60
N GLN A 38 -3.20 11.31 -1.44
CA GLN A 38 -2.89 12.35 -2.43
C GLN A 38 -2.47 13.61 -1.70
N HIS A 39 -1.38 14.20 -2.18
CA HIS A 39 -0.90 15.50 -1.75
C HIS A 39 -0.44 16.30 -2.98
N GLU A 40 -1.15 17.39 -3.27
CA GLU A 40 -0.70 18.35 -4.29
C GLU A 40 0.36 19.27 -3.68
N TYR A 41 1.47 19.48 -4.38
CA TYR A 41 2.49 20.39 -3.90
C TYR A 41 1.98 21.83 -3.99
N GLU A 42 2.30 22.64 -2.97
CA GLU A 42 1.98 24.07 -3.00
C GLU A 42 2.61 24.70 -4.24
N LYS A 43 1.88 25.59 -4.92
CA LYS A 43 2.38 26.29 -6.12
C LYS A 43 3.20 27.50 -5.66
N PRO A 44 4.55 27.46 -5.69
CA PRO A 44 5.36 28.61 -5.29
C PRO A 44 5.25 29.77 -6.29
N SER A 45 4.81 29.51 -7.53
CA SER A 45 4.52 30.53 -8.54
C SER A 45 3.57 29.98 -9.62
N ALA A 46 2.98 30.86 -10.43
CA ALA A 46 2.21 30.47 -11.62
C ALA A 46 3.04 29.80 -12.72
N ILE A 47 4.38 29.81 -12.60
CA ILE A 47 5.34 29.40 -13.65
C ILE A 47 6.01 28.05 -13.30
N VAL A 48 6.04 27.64 -12.03
CA VAL A 48 6.80 26.46 -11.57
C VAL A 48 6.05 25.68 -10.49
N ASN A 49 6.04 24.36 -10.68
CA ASN A 49 5.44 23.26 -9.91
C ASN A 49 3.92 23.10 -10.08
N ASP A 50 3.54 22.48 -11.19
CA ASP A 50 2.34 21.65 -11.24
C ASP A 50 2.77 20.21 -10.89
N GLY A 51 2.05 19.56 -9.98
CA GLY A 51 2.31 18.18 -9.60
C GLY A 51 2.07 17.89 -8.12
N GLY A 52 2.12 16.61 -7.79
CA GLY A 52 1.81 16.10 -6.47
C GLY A 52 2.42 14.72 -6.25
N MET A 53 2.10 14.16 -5.09
CA MET A 53 2.42 12.81 -4.69
C MET A 53 1.12 12.03 -4.49
N TYR A 54 1.06 10.85 -5.11
CA TYR A 54 -0.09 9.96 -5.05
C TYR A 54 0.36 8.57 -4.63
N VAL A 55 -0.39 7.92 -3.75
CA VAL A 55 -0.11 6.56 -3.29
C VAL A 55 -1.25 5.64 -3.69
N TYR A 56 -0.94 4.61 -4.48
CA TYR A 56 -1.90 3.62 -4.94
C TYR A 56 -1.58 2.25 -4.36
N LEU A 57 -2.57 1.60 -3.75
CA LEU A 57 -2.49 0.19 -3.38
C LEU A 57 -2.97 -0.66 -4.55
N ASN A 58 -2.21 -1.68 -4.95
CA ASN A 58 -2.73 -2.74 -5.82
C ASN A 58 -3.49 -3.76 -4.96
N THR A 59 -4.81 -3.64 -4.93
CA THR A 59 -5.68 -4.49 -4.10
C THR A 59 -5.63 -5.96 -4.50
N TYR A 60 -5.34 -6.25 -5.78
CA TYR A 60 -5.21 -7.63 -6.28
C TYR A 60 -3.88 -8.28 -5.88
N SER A 61 -2.92 -7.50 -5.39
CA SER A 61 -1.64 -8.00 -4.87
C SER A 61 -1.66 -8.26 -3.37
N VAL A 62 -2.78 -8.04 -2.69
CA VAL A 62 -2.89 -8.26 -1.24
C VAL A 62 -2.90 -9.76 -0.95
N GLU A 63 -1.87 -10.21 -0.25
CA GLU A 63 -1.65 -11.61 0.13
C GLU A 63 -1.71 -11.77 1.65
N VAL A 64 -2.50 -12.74 2.13
CA VAL A 64 -2.50 -13.14 3.54
C VAL A 64 -1.35 -14.11 3.77
N GLN A 65 -0.29 -13.64 4.42
CA GLN A 65 0.89 -14.48 4.74
C GLN A 65 0.68 -15.30 6.01
N LYS A 66 -0.01 -14.72 7.01
CA LYS A 66 -0.33 -15.37 8.28
C LYS A 66 -1.69 -14.91 8.78
N TYR A 67 -2.56 -15.87 9.09
CA TYR A 67 -3.81 -15.67 9.81
C TYR A 67 -3.77 -16.54 11.06
N ALA A 68 -3.34 -15.97 12.19
CA ALA A 68 -3.34 -16.65 13.48
C ALA A 68 -3.76 -15.65 14.57
N PRO A 69 -5.07 -15.34 14.67
CA PRO A 69 -5.58 -14.36 15.63
C PRO A 69 -5.00 -14.58 17.04
N PRO A 70 -4.57 -13.50 17.73
CA PRO A 70 -4.73 -12.09 17.36
C PRO A 70 -3.67 -11.54 16.37
N GLN A 71 -2.78 -12.38 15.85
CA GLN A 71 -1.68 -11.96 14.96
C GLN A 71 -2.01 -12.17 13.48
N TYR A 72 -1.76 -11.13 12.69
CA TYR A 72 -2.00 -11.11 11.25
C TYR A 72 -0.73 -10.65 10.53
N THR A 73 -0.46 -11.25 9.37
CA THR A 73 0.56 -10.76 8.44
C THR A 73 -0.01 -10.69 7.04
N LEU A 74 0.04 -9.50 6.44
CA LEU A 74 -0.37 -9.22 5.06
C LEU A 74 0.82 -8.69 4.26
N SER A 75 0.89 -8.96 2.96
CA SER A 75 1.80 -8.25 2.05
C SER A 75 1.07 -7.72 0.83
N ALA A 76 1.55 -6.64 0.25
CA ALA A 76 1.02 -6.07 -0.97
C ALA A 76 2.06 -5.28 -1.75
N ILE A 77 1.76 -5.02 -3.01
CA ILE A 77 2.43 -4.03 -3.85
C ILE A 77 1.67 -2.72 -3.78
N TYR A 78 2.39 -1.62 -3.62
CA TYR A 78 1.86 -0.28 -3.72
C TYR A 78 2.80 0.60 -4.54
N TYR A 79 2.28 1.71 -5.04
CA TYR A 79 2.97 2.63 -5.93
C TYR A 79 2.95 4.02 -5.34
N VAL A 80 4.11 4.67 -5.33
CA VAL A 80 4.24 6.09 -5.02
C VAL A 80 4.51 6.82 -6.34
N VAL A 81 3.63 7.71 -6.73
CA VAL A 81 3.73 8.50 -7.95
C VAL A 81 4.09 9.92 -7.60
N HIS A 82 5.18 10.42 -8.17
CA HIS A 82 5.53 11.83 -8.16
C HIS A 82 5.28 12.40 -9.56
N THR A 83 4.53 13.49 -9.65
CA THR A 83 4.18 14.12 -10.95
C THR A 83 4.86 15.47 -11.18
N SER A 84 5.67 15.93 -10.22
CA SER A 84 6.42 17.19 -10.39
C SER A 84 7.45 17.06 -11.52
N HIS A 85 7.69 18.14 -12.25
CA HIS A 85 8.59 18.12 -13.42
C HIS A 85 10.05 17.80 -13.07
N TYR A 86 10.47 18.02 -11.81
CA TYR A 86 11.80 17.65 -11.33
C TYR A 86 11.93 16.17 -10.97
N GLN A 87 10.82 15.50 -10.64
CA GLN A 87 10.82 14.11 -10.18
C GLN A 87 9.57 13.37 -10.68
N ALA A 88 9.39 13.32 -11.99
CA ALA A 88 8.28 12.59 -12.60
C ALA A 88 8.60 11.09 -12.66
N GLU A 89 8.05 10.31 -11.73
CA GLU A 89 8.29 8.86 -11.64
C GLU A 89 7.24 8.10 -10.85
N ILE A 90 7.20 6.79 -11.09
CA ILE A 90 6.42 5.82 -10.34
C ILE A 90 7.40 4.91 -9.61
N ILE A 91 7.30 4.83 -8.29
CA ILE A 91 8.10 3.94 -7.45
C ILE A 91 7.21 2.78 -7.03
N GLU A 92 7.49 1.58 -7.52
CA GLU A 92 6.86 0.35 -7.07
C GLU A 92 7.54 -0.15 -5.80
N LYS A 93 6.73 -0.51 -4.81
CA LYS A 93 7.18 -0.90 -3.49
C LYS A 93 6.41 -2.12 -3.02
N ARG A 94 7.08 -2.99 -2.24
CA ARG A 94 6.42 -4.09 -1.52
C ARG A 94 6.34 -3.75 -0.05
N LEU A 95 5.14 -3.77 0.49
CA LEU A 95 4.83 -3.61 1.90
C LEU A 95 4.48 -4.97 2.52
N THR A 96 4.98 -5.24 3.71
CA THR A 96 4.53 -6.33 4.59
C THR A 96 4.08 -5.71 5.90
N VAL A 97 2.83 -5.95 6.30
CA VAL A 97 2.24 -5.48 7.54
C VAL A 97 2.06 -6.65 8.48
N ASN A 98 2.67 -6.57 9.65
CA ASN A 98 2.40 -7.43 10.79
C ASN A 98 1.52 -6.65 11.76
N TYR A 99 0.46 -7.28 12.25
CA TYR A 99 -0.52 -6.65 13.12
C TYR A 99 -0.84 -7.55 14.30
N ASP A 100 -0.80 -6.98 15.50
CA ASP A 100 -1.30 -7.60 16.73
C ASP A 100 -2.61 -6.94 17.16
N ALA A 101 -3.73 -7.61 16.91
CA ALA A 101 -5.07 -7.11 17.21
C ALA A 101 -5.37 -6.99 18.70
N ASN A 102 -4.48 -7.45 19.59
CA ASN A 102 -4.58 -7.12 21.02
C ASN A 102 -4.54 -5.60 21.27
N TYR A 103 -3.98 -4.85 20.32
CA TYR A 103 -3.85 -3.40 20.36
C TYR A 103 -4.87 -2.66 19.49
N SER A 104 -5.82 -3.38 18.87
CA SER A 104 -6.91 -2.74 18.14
C SER A 104 -7.76 -1.89 19.08
N LEU A 105 -8.34 -0.80 18.55
CA LEU A 105 -9.23 0.03 19.34
C LEU A 105 -10.44 -0.78 19.87
N ALA A 106 -11.01 -1.66 19.04
CA ALA A 106 -12.13 -2.51 19.44
C ALA A 106 -11.76 -3.48 20.59
N THR A 107 -10.56 -4.07 20.57
CA THR A 107 -10.08 -4.94 21.66
C THR A 107 -9.84 -4.15 22.95
N LEU A 108 -9.27 -2.95 22.84
CA LEU A 108 -9.03 -2.09 23.99
C LEU A 108 -10.36 -1.66 24.65
N ILE A 109 -11.37 -1.33 23.85
CA ILE A 109 -12.74 -1.04 24.33
C ILE A 109 -13.37 -2.27 24.99
N LYS A 110 -13.29 -3.45 24.36
CA LYS A 110 -13.79 -4.71 24.95
C LYS A 110 -13.13 -4.97 26.31
N SER A 111 -11.82 -4.81 26.39
CA SER A 111 -11.04 -5.09 27.59
C SER A 111 -11.34 -4.11 28.72
N SER A 112 -11.58 -2.83 28.42
CA SER A 112 -11.85 -1.81 29.44
C SER A 112 -13.10 -2.10 30.28
N HIS A 113 -14.09 -2.79 29.73
CA HIS A 113 -15.30 -3.19 30.46
C HIS A 113 -15.04 -4.13 31.66
N THR A 114 -13.87 -4.79 31.69
CA THR A 114 -13.45 -5.66 32.79
C THR A 114 -12.50 -4.99 33.79
N MET A 115 -12.07 -3.76 33.51
CA MET A 115 -11.14 -3.00 34.35
C MET A 115 -11.87 -2.17 35.41
N ASN A 116 -11.25 -2.02 36.58
CA ASN A 116 -11.76 -1.16 37.65
C ASN A 116 -10.61 -0.35 38.31
N PRO A 117 -10.58 0.99 38.17
CA PRO A 117 -11.53 1.81 37.40
C PRO A 117 -11.41 1.57 35.89
N SER A 118 -12.51 1.73 35.15
CA SER A 118 -12.45 1.70 33.68
C SER A 118 -11.71 2.95 33.18
N PRO A 119 -10.78 2.82 32.22
CA PRO A 119 -10.21 3.98 31.53
C PRO A 119 -11.27 4.75 30.75
N SER A 120 -10.99 6.03 30.48
CA SER A 120 -11.82 6.86 29.61
C SER A 120 -11.62 6.50 28.14
N MET A 121 -12.59 6.84 27.28
CA MET A 121 -12.46 6.62 25.83
C MET A 121 -11.24 7.35 25.24
N LEU A 122 -10.93 8.56 25.72
CA LEU A 122 -9.72 9.30 25.29
C LEU A 122 -8.44 8.52 25.61
N ALA A 123 -8.34 7.94 26.81
CA ALA A 123 -7.19 7.14 27.19
C ALA A 123 -7.04 5.87 26.31
N LEU A 124 -8.15 5.26 25.89
CA LEU A 124 -8.13 4.12 24.98
C LEU A 124 -7.67 4.52 23.57
N ILE A 125 -8.13 5.66 23.06
CA ILE A 125 -7.67 6.20 21.77
C ILE A 125 -6.17 6.48 21.84
N GLU A 126 -5.69 7.20 22.86
CA GLU A 126 -4.26 7.48 23.05
C GLU A 126 -3.42 6.20 23.19
N ALA A 127 -3.94 5.18 23.87
CA ALA A 127 -3.28 3.87 23.96
C ALA A 127 -3.17 3.19 22.59
N SER A 128 -4.24 3.17 21.80
CA SER A 128 -4.24 2.63 20.44
C SER A 128 -3.35 3.44 19.48
N GLU A 129 -3.21 4.75 19.71
CA GLU A 129 -2.39 5.65 18.90
C GLU A 129 -0.89 5.48 19.18
N SER A 130 -0.54 5.37 20.46
CA SER A 130 0.83 5.19 20.93
C SER A 130 1.37 3.79 20.63
N LYS A 131 0.50 2.77 20.67
CA LYS A 131 0.83 1.40 20.32
C LYS A 131 -0.27 0.79 19.47
N SER A 132 -0.18 0.99 18.16
CA SER A 132 -1.17 0.49 17.19
C SER A 132 -1.15 -1.04 17.02
N GLY A 133 -0.09 -1.73 17.46
CA GLY A 133 0.13 -3.13 17.15
C GLY A 133 0.63 -3.39 15.72
N LEU A 134 0.79 -2.35 14.89
CA LEU A 134 1.31 -2.45 13.53
C LEU A 134 2.84 -2.38 13.49
N PHE A 135 3.42 -3.29 12.72
CA PHE A 135 4.83 -3.32 12.38
C PHE A 135 4.97 -3.59 10.88
N MET A 136 5.66 -2.70 10.15
CA MET A 136 5.81 -2.85 8.71
C MET A 136 7.24 -3.21 8.30
N SER A 137 7.34 -3.85 7.14
CA SER A 137 8.55 -3.94 6.33
C SER A 137 8.26 -3.41 4.94
N ASP A 138 8.99 -2.39 4.51
CA ASP A 138 8.81 -1.72 3.22
C ASP A 138 10.09 -1.85 2.37
N SER A 139 9.94 -2.15 1.08
CA SER A 139 11.07 -2.35 0.15
C SER A 139 10.78 -1.79 -1.24
N ASP A 140 11.73 -1.09 -1.84
CA ASP A 140 11.64 -0.62 -3.22
C ASP A 140 11.82 -1.79 -4.19
N ARG A 141 11.01 -1.83 -5.26
CA ARG A 141 11.00 -2.91 -6.26
C ARG A 141 11.39 -2.47 -7.65
N ALA A 142 10.91 -1.32 -8.09
CA ALA A 142 11.23 -0.75 -9.40
C ALA A 142 10.90 0.75 -9.43
N ILE A 143 11.56 1.48 -10.33
CA ILE A 143 11.22 2.87 -10.64
C ILE A 143 10.93 2.98 -12.13
N TYR A 144 9.79 3.55 -12.47
CA TYR A 144 9.31 3.75 -13.83
C TYR A 144 9.11 5.23 -14.13
N THR A 145 9.12 5.60 -15.41
CA THR A 145 8.57 6.87 -15.88
C THR A 145 7.03 6.85 -15.78
N LEU A 146 6.38 8.00 -15.94
CA LEU A 146 4.90 8.06 -15.86
C LEU A 146 4.20 7.32 -17.01
N ASP A 147 4.88 7.15 -18.14
CA ASP A 147 4.47 6.36 -19.30
C ASP A 147 4.90 4.89 -19.22
N GLY A 148 5.54 4.44 -18.14
CA GLY A 148 5.78 3.02 -17.88
C GLY A 148 7.13 2.45 -18.33
N ALA A 149 8.05 3.30 -18.78
CA ALA A 149 9.42 2.87 -19.09
C ALA A 149 10.22 2.65 -17.78
N LEU A 150 10.88 1.50 -17.67
CA LEU A 150 11.75 1.20 -16.53
C LEU A 150 12.96 2.15 -16.48
N LYS A 151 13.03 2.97 -15.42
CA LYS A 151 14.17 3.87 -15.15
C LYS A 151 15.29 3.13 -14.41
N LYS A 152 14.93 2.31 -13.41
CA LYS A 152 15.89 1.65 -12.53
C LYS A 152 15.26 0.47 -11.79
N ASN A 153 16.01 -0.63 -11.67
CA ASN A 153 15.78 -1.63 -10.63
C ASN A 153 16.50 -1.18 -9.36
N PRO A 154 15.80 -0.87 -8.25
CA PRO A 154 16.44 -0.51 -7.00
C PRO A 154 17.36 -1.65 -6.54
N SER A 155 18.53 -1.29 -6.01
CA SER A 155 19.36 -2.22 -5.24
C SER A 155 18.54 -2.69 -4.03
N SER A 156 18.70 -3.95 -3.64
CA SER A 156 18.00 -4.61 -2.54
C SER A 156 18.22 -4.01 -1.13
N GLU A 157 18.79 -2.80 -1.04
CA GLU A 157 19.32 -2.21 0.20
C GLU A 157 18.28 -1.41 1.01
N GLY A 158 17.06 -1.23 0.51
CA GLY A 158 16.08 -0.35 1.13
C GLY A 158 15.00 -1.03 1.99
N THR A 159 15.29 -2.09 2.75
CA THR A 159 14.26 -2.65 3.66
C THR A 159 14.13 -1.78 4.90
N ARG A 160 13.00 -1.07 5.04
CA ARG A 160 12.70 -0.27 6.23
C ARG A 160 11.74 -1.03 7.13
N ASN A 161 12.20 -1.32 8.35
CA ASN A 161 11.38 -1.92 9.40
C ASN A 161 11.03 -0.85 10.43
N LEU A 162 9.75 -0.54 10.60
CA LEU A 162 9.31 0.54 11.47
C LEU A 162 8.08 0.11 12.28
N PRO A 163 8.10 0.26 13.62
CA PRO A 163 6.86 0.28 14.37
C PRO A 163 6.04 1.49 13.93
N LEU A 164 4.74 1.30 13.74
CA LEU A 164 3.86 2.38 13.32
C LEU A 164 3.11 2.99 14.50
N ASN A 165 3.18 4.32 14.58
CA ASN A 165 2.18 5.11 15.27
C ASN A 165 1.19 5.67 14.24
N ARG A 166 0.00 6.08 14.71
CA ARG A 166 -1.02 6.67 13.82
C ARG A 166 -0.59 7.97 13.13
N LYS A 167 0.52 8.60 13.54
CA LYS A 167 1.01 9.84 12.92
C LYS A 167 1.65 9.59 11.55
N ASN A 168 2.02 8.35 11.22
CA ASN A 168 2.43 7.99 9.86
C ASN A 168 1.19 7.64 9.01
N ILE A 169 0.44 8.67 8.63
CA ILE A 169 -0.88 8.59 7.99
C ILE A 169 -0.84 7.69 6.75
N ILE A 170 0.10 7.89 5.83
CA ILE A 170 0.18 7.14 4.57
C ILE A 170 0.28 5.64 4.80
N MET A 171 1.15 5.22 5.70
CA MET A 171 1.40 3.80 5.95
C MET A 171 0.28 3.16 6.76
N TYR A 172 -0.36 3.94 7.63
CA TYR A 172 -1.53 3.51 8.38
C TYR A 172 -2.74 3.29 7.45
N ASP A 173 -3.00 4.23 6.54
CA ASP A 173 -4.07 4.14 5.54
C ASP A 173 -3.80 3.00 4.54
N LEU A 174 -2.53 2.74 4.19
CA LEU A 174 -2.15 1.56 3.40
C LEU A 174 -2.47 0.26 4.13
N ALA A 175 -2.10 0.16 5.41
CA ALA A 175 -2.43 -1.01 6.22
C ALA A 175 -3.95 -1.20 6.31
N ASP A 176 -4.71 -0.15 6.56
CA ASP A 176 -6.18 -0.22 6.61
C ASP A 176 -6.79 -0.68 5.29
N ALA A 177 -6.33 -0.10 4.18
CA ALA A 177 -6.76 -0.50 2.85
C ALA A 177 -6.42 -1.97 2.52
N MET A 178 -5.28 -2.49 2.99
CA MET A 178 -4.93 -3.90 2.86
C MET A 178 -5.87 -4.80 3.67
N PHE A 179 -6.20 -4.43 4.91
CA PHE A 179 -7.15 -5.16 5.74
C PHE A 179 -8.56 -5.17 5.16
N MET A 180 -9.03 -4.01 4.67
CA MET A 180 -10.29 -3.92 3.94
C MET A 180 -10.31 -4.80 2.68
N SER A 181 -9.19 -4.90 1.96
CA SER A 181 -9.08 -5.76 0.77
C SER A 181 -9.07 -7.25 1.12
N ALA A 182 -8.36 -7.65 2.18
CA ALA A 182 -8.20 -9.05 2.55
C ALA A 182 -9.39 -9.62 3.35
N TYR A 183 -9.96 -8.81 4.24
CA TYR A 183 -10.92 -9.26 5.24
C TYR A 183 -12.24 -8.48 5.24
N GLN A 184 -12.38 -7.45 4.38
CA GLN A 184 -13.56 -6.57 4.36
C GLN A 184 -13.85 -5.91 5.72
N GLN A 185 -12.80 -5.65 6.50
CA GLN A 185 -12.87 -5.07 7.84
C GLN A 185 -11.66 -4.17 8.09
N HIS A 186 -11.87 -3.05 8.78
CA HIS A 186 -10.77 -2.20 9.27
C HIS A 186 -10.00 -2.94 10.36
N PHE A 187 -8.67 -2.81 10.41
CA PHE A 187 -7.91 -3.55 11.42
C PHE A 187 -8.26 -3.12 12.84
N ASP A 188 -8.61 -1.84 13.04
CA ASP A 188 -9.01 -1.30 14.33
C ASP A 188 -10.33 -1.88 14.87
N ASP A 189 -11.17 -2.42 13.99
CA ASP A 189 -12.45 -3.03 14.31
C ASP A 189 -12.29 -4.51 14.71
N ILE A 190 -11.10 -5.09 14.53
CA ILE A 190 -10.85 -6.50 14.85
C ILE A 190 -10.87 -6.66 16.37
N VAL A 191 -11.69 -7.58 16.87
CA VAL A 191 -11.72 -7.92 18.29
C VAL A 191 -10.90 -9.20 18.50
N ALA A 192 -9.81 -9.10 19.25
CA ALA A 192 -9.08 -10.27 19.72
C ALA A 192 -9.96 -11.10 20.66
N GLN A 193 -9.84 -12.43 20.56
CA GLN A 193 -10.62 -13.37 21.37
C GLN A 193 -10.18 -13.30 22.84
#